data_AF-A0A843VJA7-F1
#
_entry.id   AF-A0A843VJA7-F1
#
_cell.length_a   1.000
_cell.length_b   1.000
_cell.length_c   1.000
_cell.angle_alpha   90.00
_cell.angle_beta   90.00
_cell.angle_gamma   90.00
#
_symmetry.space_group_name_H-M   'P 1'
#
loop_
_entity.id
_entity.type
_entity.pdbx_description
1 polymer ?
#
loop_
_entity_poly.entity_id
_entity_poly.type
_entity_poly.pdbx_seq_one_letter_code
_entity_poly.pdbx_strand_id
1 'polypeptide(L)'
;MASRGRRGGAPAREDEPRRDERAEQQAPAPPGPVLPPPPPVDYGVLMQGLVQAMQTQAHTQAALQAQLEAQERADVWWASLLRTRFEDGAIDVAWDEFVRLFWAKFVPEHTSGRRPDWRQSHSHLCGVSVNPMDANTNPSVQRYGRKLL
;
A
#
# COMPACT_ATOMS: atom_id res chain seq x y z
N MET A 1 -13.50 -48.12 11.08
CA MET A 1 -14.93 -48.06 11.40
C MET A 1 -15.47 -46.69 11.01
N ALA A 2 -16.71 -46.66 10.52
CA ALA A 2 -17.55 -45.50 10.15
C ALA A 2 -17.35 -44.85 8.76
N SER A 3 -18.04 -45.43 7.79
CA SER A 3 -18.54 -44.84 6.55
C SER A 3 -19.60 -43.74 6.81
N ARG A 4 -19.68 -42.73 5.93
CA ARG A 4 -20.85 -41.88 5.56
C ARG A 4 -20.35 -40.93 4.44
N GLY A 5 -20.89 -40.83 3.22
CA GLY A 5 -22.21 -41.16 2.71
C GLY A 5 -23.07 -39.89 2.56
N ARG A 6 -23.03 -39.21 1.40
CA ARG A 6 -24.07 -38.28 0.88
C ARG A 6 -23.76 -38.00 -0.60
N ARG A 7 -24.46 -38.61 -1.58
CA ARG A 7 -25.86 -38.34 -2.04
C ARG A 7 -25.95 -36.86 -2.44
N GLY A 8 -25.89 -36.48 -3.73
CA GLY A 8 -26.75 -36.93 -4.82
C GLY A 8 -27.92 -35.96 -4.92
N GLY A 9 -27.98 -35.13 -5.98
CA GLY A 9 -29.06 -34.17 -6.18
C GLY A 9 -28.85 -33.22 -7.37
N ALA A 10 -29.02 -33.72 -8.59
CA ALA A 10 -29.66 -32.94 -9.66
C ALA A 10 -31.15 -33.31 -9.59
N PRO A 11 -32.08 -32.33 -9.67
CA PRO A 11 -32.67 -32.04 -10.98
C PRO A 11 -33.17 -30.58 -11.13
N ALA A 12 -33.27 -30.10 -12.36
CA ALA A 12 -34.48 -29.42 -12.87
C ALA A 12 -34.21 -28.94 -14.29
N ARG A 13 -34.72 -29.72 -15.23
CA ARG A 13 -34.96 -29.35 -16.61
C ARG A 13 -36.24 -28.49 -16.65
N GLU A 14 -36.29 -27.62 -17.65
CA GLU A 14 -37.50 -27.11 -18.32
C GLU A 14 -38.35 -26.08 -17.57
N ASP A 15 -38.17 -24.81 -17.96
CA ASP A 15 -39.30 -23.94 -18.26
C ASP A 15 -38.86 -22.97 -19.38
N GLU A 16 -39.07 -23.41 -20.62
CA GLU A 16 -38.85 -22.60 -21.82
C GLU A 16 -40.17 -21.86 -22.10
N PRO A 17 -40.21 -20.52 -22.01
CA PRO A 17 -41.43 -19.79 -22.31
C PRO A 17 -41.72 -19.87 -23.81
N ARG A 18 -42.78 -20.62 -24.10
CA ARG A 18 -43.51 -20.74 -25.36
C ARG A 18 -43.51 -19.39 -26.11
N ARG A 19 -42.72 -19.30 -27.17
CA ARG A 19 -42.75 -18.19 -28.13
C ARG A 19 -44.09 -18.24 -28.85
N ASP A 20 -44.99 -17.33 -28.47
CA ASP A 20 -46.14 -16.98 -29.29
C ASP A 20 -45.63 -16.40 -30.62
N GLU A 21 -45.85 -17.18 -31.67
CA GLU A 21 -45.62 -16.85 -33.06
C GLU A 21 -46.68 -15.83 -33.51
N ARG A 22 -46.56 -14.59 -32.99
CA ARG A 22 -47.29 -13.46 -33.55
C ARG A 22 -46.57 -13.06 -34.82
N ALA A 23 -47.16 -13.46 -35.94
CA ALA A 23 -46.87 -12.93 -37.27
C ALA A 23 -47.11 -11.41 -37.27
N GLU A 24 -46.16 -10.67 -36.72
CA GLU A 24 -46.06 -9.24 -36.91
C GLU A 24 -45.57 -9.03 -38.33
N GLN A 25 -46.51 -8.59 -39.18
CA GLN A 25 -46.24 -8.08 -40.51
C GLN A 25 -45.03 -7.16 -40.44
N GLN A 26 -43.89 -7.68 -40.90
CA GLN A 26 -42.64 -6.96 -40.96
C GLN A 26 -42.80 -5.87 -42.01
N ALA A 27 -43.21 -4.69 -41.57
CA ALA A 27 -43.09 -3.47 -42.34
C ALA A 27 -41.61 -3.32 -42.78
N PRO A 28 -41.32 -2.79 -43.97
CA PRO A 28 -39.95 -2.55 -44.40
C PRO A 28 -39.25 -1.69 -43.36
N ALA A 29 -38.16 -2.21 -42.79
CA ALA A 29 -37.39 -1.52 -41.77
C ALA A 29 -36.96 -0.14 -42.30
N PRO A 30 -37.13 0.94 -41.51
CA PRO A 30 -36.57 2.24 -41.89
C PRO A 30 -35.06 2.07 -42.12
N PRO A 31 -34.46 2.73 -43.13
CA PRO A 31 -33.02 2.66 -43.36
C PRO A 31 -32.31 3.05 -42.07
N GLY A 32 -31.55 2.11 -41.50
CA GLY A 32 -30.84 2.32 -40.26
C GLY A 32 -29.85 3.49 -40.38
N PRO A 33 -29.61 4.25 -39.30
CA PRO A 33 -28.62 5.31 -39.32
C PRO A 33 -27.27 4.74 -39.78
N VAL A 34 -26.70 5.35 -40.82
CA VAL A 34 -25.38 4.98 -41.33
C VAL A 34 -24.38 5.29 -40.23
N LEU A 35 -23.85 4.25 -39.57
CA LEU A 35 -22.80 4.40 -38.57
C LEU A 35 -21.57 5.03 -39.23
N PRO A 36 -20.97 6.08 -38.64
CA PRO A 36 -19.74 6.63 -39.15
C PRO A 36 -18.63 5.56 -39.14
N PRO A 37 -17.71 5.57 -40.12
CA PRO A 37 -16.59 4.65 -40.11
C PRO A 37 -15.76 4.84 -38.82
N PRO A 38 -15.25 3.75 -38.22
CA PRO A 38 -14.44 3.85 -37.03
C PRO A 38 -13.18 4.68 -37.31
N PRO A 39 -12.71 5.48 -36.33
CA PRO A 39 -11.49 6.25 -36.50
C PRO A 39 -10.28 5.30 -36.66
N PRO A 40 -9.26 5.69 -37.45
CA PRO A 40 -8.03 4.93 -37.55
C PRO A 40 -7.33 4.88 -36.19
N VAL A 41 -6.99 3.67 -35.75
CA VAL A 41 -6.23 3.45 -34.50
C VAL A 41 -4.74 3.50 -34.81
N ASP A 42 -4.01 4.38 -34.13
CA ASP A 42 -2.55 4.40 -34.17
C ASP A 42 -1.99 3.42 -33.14
N TYR A 43 -1.65 2.22 -33.61
CA TYR A 43 -1.07 1.17 -32.78
C TYR A 43 0.30 1.54 -32.20
N GLY A 44 1.04 2.47 -32.81
CA GLY A 44 2.32 2.94 -32.29
C GLY A 44 2.15 3.68 -30.98
N VAL A 45 1.21 4.62 -30.95
CA VAL A 45 0.85 5.38 -29.73
C VAL A 45 0.32 4.46 -28.64
N LEU A 46 -0.51 3.48 -29.01
CA LEU A 46 -1.04 2.50 -28.05
C LEU A 46 0.08 1.68 -27.38
N MET A 47 1.00 1.13 -28.17
CA MET A 47 2.09 0.31 -27.64
C MET A 47 3.07 1.14 -26.80
N GLN A 48 3.35 2.38 -27.21
CA GLN A 48 4.16 3.30 -26.42
C GLN A 48 3.51 3.58 -25.06
N GLY A 49 2.20 3.80 -25.02
CA GLY A 49 1.45 3.98 -23.78
C GLY A 49 1.53 2.75 -22.87
N LEU A 50 1.46 1.55 -23.43
CA LEU A 50 1.54 0.29 -22.67
C LEU A 50 2.93 0.09 -22.03
N VAL A 51 4.01 0.36 -22.78
CA VAL A 51 5.38 0.29 -22.24
C VAL A 51 5.57 1.30 -21.12
N GLN A 52 5.07 2.53 -21.30
CA GLN A 52 5.17 3.58 -20.28
C GLN A 52 4.39 3.22 -19.01
N ALA A 53 3.19 2.64 -19.14
CA ALA A 53 2.40 2.18 -18.01
C ALA A 53 3.12 1.05 -17.25
N MET A 54 3.71 0.08 -17.95
CA MET A 54 4.49 -0.99 -17.34
C MET A 54 5.71 -0.46 -16.57
N GLN A 55 6.46 0.47 -17.17
CA GLN A 55 7.62 1.08 -16.50
C GLN A 55 7.18 1.80 -15.22
N THR A 56 6.10 2.58 -15.30
CA THR A 56 5.54 3.28 -14.13
C THR A 56 5.14 2.31 -13.02
N GLN A 57 4.49 1.20 -13.38
CA GLN A 57 4.11 0.16 -12.43
C GLN A 57 5.35 -0.50 -11.80
N ALA A 58 6.36 -0.83 -12.59
CA ALA A 58 7.60 -1.44 -12.11
C ALA A 58 8.34 -0.51 -11.13
N HIS A 59 8.42 0.79 -11.45
CA HIS A 59 9.01 1.79 -10.55
C HIS A 59 8.23 1.89 -9.23
N THR A 60 6.90 1.85 -9.28
CA THR A 60 6.07 1.90 -8.07
C THR A 60 6.31 0.68 -7.18
N GLN A 61 6.39 -0.52 -7.77
CA GLN A 61 6.71 -1.74 -7.02
C GLN A 61 8.11 -1.69 -6.40
N ALA A 62 9.10 -1.23 -7.16
CA ALA A 62 10.46 -1.08 -6.66
C ALA A 62 10.55 -0.09 -5.50
N ALA A 63 9.83 1.03 -5.56
CA ALA A 63 9.79 2.02 -4.49
C ALA A 63 9.17 1.46 -3.20
N LEU A 64 8.05 0.72 -3.32
CA LEU A 64 7.40 0.07 -2.18
C LEU A 64 8.31 -0.99 -1.55
N GLN A 65 8.98 -1.80 -2.37
CA GLN A 65 9.91 -2.81 -1.89
C GLN A 65 11.09 -2.16 -1.15
N ALA A 66 11.69 -1.12 -1.73
CA ALA A 66 12.78 -0.37 -1.09
C ALA A 66 12.35 0.24 0.25
N GLN A 67 11.09 0.71 0.35
CA GLN A 67 10.54 1.23 1.60
C GLN A 67 10.40 0.14 2.67
N LEU A 68 9.90 -1.04 2.31
CA LEU A 68 9.78 -2.19 3.22
C LEU A 68 11.16 -2.67 3.69
N GLU A 69 12.13 -2.81 2.78
CA GLU A 69 13.50 -3.19 3.12
C GLU A 69 14.19 -2.15 4.01
N ALA A 70 13.91 -0.85 3.82
CA ALA A 70 14.40 0.19 4.72
C ALA A 70 13.77 0.08 6.11
N GLN A 71 12.48 -0.21 6.19
CA GLN A 71 11.77 -0.40 7.45
C GLN A 71 12.30 -1.61 8.22
N GLU A 72 12.42 -2.77 7.57
CA GLU A 72 12.95 -3.99 8.20
C GLU A 72 14.37 -3.79 8.74
N ARG A 73 15.24 -3.12 7.98
CA ARG A 73 16.59 -2.80 8.43
C ARG A 73 16.58 -1.85 9.63
N ALA A 74 15.70 -0.86 9.64
CA ALA A 74 15.54 0.04 10.77
C ALA A 74 15.06 -0.69 12.02
N ASP A 75 14.07 -1.59 11.88
CA ASP A 75 13.55 -2.41 12.97
C ASP A 75 14.62 -3.33 13.58
N VAL A 76 15.35 -4.06 12.72
CA VAL A 76 16.42 -4.96 13.16
C VAL A 76 17.54 -4.19 13.85
N TRP A 77 17.96 -3.06 13.28
CA TRP A 77 18.98 -2.19 13.88
C TRP A 77 18.52 -1.68 15.25
N TRP A 78 17.28 -1.19 15.34
CA TRP A 78 16.74 -0.62 16.57
C TRP A 78 16.64 -1.69 17.67
N ALA A 79 16.12 -2.87 17.35
CA ALA A 79 16.06 -3.98 18.29
C ALA A 79 17.45 -4.43 18.76
N SER A 80 18.44 -4.44 17.87
CA SER A 80 19.83 -4.77 18.22
C SER A 80 20.46 -3.69 19.11
N LEU A 81 20.21 -2.42 18.82
CA LEU A 81 20.70 -1.29 19.62
C LEU A 81 20.10 -1.31 21.03
N LEU A 82 18.79 -1.57 21.15
CA LEU A 82 18.13 -1.68 22.44
C LEU A 82 18.74 -2.81 23.28
N ARG A 83 18.94 -3.99 22.69
CA ARG A 83 19.53 -5.15 23.38
C ARG A 83 20.97 -4.94 23.82
N THR A 84 21.77 -4.24 23.03
CA THR A 84 23.22 -4.09 23.29
C THR A 84 23.55 -2.94 24.22
N ARG A 85 22.74 -1.88 24.23
CA ARG A 85 23.05 -0.65 24.95
C ARG A 85 22.24 -0.47 26.24
N PHE A 86 21.13 -1.18 26.35
CA PHE A 86 20.22 -1.11 27.50
C PHE A 86 20.05 -2.52 28.07
N GLU A 87 21.15 -3.09 28.57
CA GLU A 87 21.20 -4.44 29.17
C GLU A 87 20.24 -4.60 30.36
N ASP A 88 19.87 -3.51 31.03
CA ASP A 88 19.02 -3.51 32.24
C ASP A 88 17.51 -3.44 31.96
N GLY A 89 17.08 -3.54 30.70
CA GLY A 89 15.66 -3.45 30.34
C GLY A 89 15.06 -2.05 30.51
N ALA A 90 15.90 -1.01 30.65
CA ALA A 90 15.47 0.38 30.59
C ALA A 90 15.08 0.72 29.13
N ILE A 91 13.77 0.72 28.85
CA ILE A 91 13.19 0.99 27.52
C ILE A 91 13.10 2.51 27.24
N ASP A 92 13.37 3.34 28.25
CA ASP A 92 13.22 4.80 28.14
C ASP A 92 14.43 5.45 27.46
N VAL A 93 14.47 5.33 26.14
CA VAL A 93 15.37 6.15 25.32
C VAL A 93 14.73 7.52 25.12
N ALA A 94 15.38 8.56 25.63
CA ALA A 94 14.98 9.93 25.34
C ALA A 94 14.94 10.16 23.83
N TRP A 95 13.89 10.84 23.34
CA TRP A 95 13.67 11.08 21.91
C TRP A 95 14.90 11.73 21.23
N ASP A 96 15.54 12.70 21.89
CA ASP A 96 16.73 13.37 21.38
C ASP A 96 17.91 12.39 21.13
N GLU A 97 18.06 11.41 22.02
CA GLU A 97 19.09 10.37 21.90
C GLU A 97 18.75 9.37 20.78
N PHE A 98 17.47 8.99 20.65
CA PHE A 98 17.00 8.19 19.51
C PHE A 98 17.31 8.88 18.17
N VAL A 99 16.91 10.14 18.01
CA VAL A 99 17.12 10.91 16.78
C VAL A 99 18.62 11.00 16.48
N ARG A 100 19.46 11.29 17.47
CA ARG A 100 20.91 11.38 17.29
C ARG A 100 21.51 10.07 16.76
N LEU A 101 21.09 8.93 17.31
CA LEU A 101 21.58 7.60 16.89
C LEU A 101 21.05 7.19 15.52
N PHE A 102 19.77 7.47 15.26
CA PHE A 102 19.13 7.18 13.98
C PHE A 102 19.80 7.94 12.84
N TRP A 103 20.01 9.24 13.00
CA TRP A 103 20.68 10.07 11.99
C TRP A 103 22.11 9.62 11.75
N ALA A 104 22.87 9.32 12.80
CA ALA A 104 24.24 8.81 12.67
C ALA A 104 24.31 7.49 11.86
N LYS A 105 23.25 6.68 11.88
CA LYS A 105 23.22 5.38 11.18
C LYS A 105 22.67 5.47 9.75
N PHE A 106 21.60 6.23 9.54
CA PHE A 106 20.84 6.23 8.28
C PHE A 106 21.06 7.46 7.41
N VAL A 107 21.61 8.54 7.95
CA VAL A 107 21.91 9.77 7.20
C VAL A 107 23.42 9.95 7.14
N PRO A 108 24.08 9.50 6.06
CA PRO A 108 25.53 9.57 5.99
C PRO A 108 26.03 11.01 5.81
N GLU A 109 27.16 11.31 6.45
CA GLU A 109 27.71 12.66 6.64
C GLU A 109 27.98 13.45 5.34
N HIS A 110 28.09 12.77 4.20
CA HIS A 110 28.25 13.42 2.90
C HIS A 110 27.01 14.17 2.41
N THR A 111 25.85 13.96 3.06
CA THR A 111 24.65 14.83 2.87
C THR A 111 24.57 15.96 3.91
N SER A 112 25.45 15.96 4.91
CA SER A 112 25.38 16.79 6.12
C SER A 112 26.20 18.09 6.03
N GLY A 113 26.35 18.66 4.83
CA GLY A 113 26.97 19.98 4.65
C GLY A 113 26.26 21.10 5.41
N ARG A 114 25.05 20.83 5.92
CA ARG A 114 24.31 21.67 6.84
C ARG A 114 23.60 20.75 7.82
N ARG A 115 24.08 20.64 9.07
CA ARG A 115 23.32 19.99 10.15
C ARG A 115 21.92 20.64 10.17
N PRO A 116 20.84 19.91 9.90
CA PRO A 116 19.51 20.49 10.00
C PRO A 116 19.27 20.83 11.47
N ASP A 117 19.08 22.12 11.75
CA ASP A 117 18.56 22.58 13.04
C ASP A 117 17.09 22.13 13.14
N TRP A 118 16.90 20.85 13.43
CA TRP A 118 15.57 20.24 13.56
C TRP A 118 14.77 20.84 14.73
N ARG A 119 15.44 21.51 15.68
CA ARG A 119 14.78 22.28 16.76
C ARG A 119 14.05 23.52 16.23
N GLN A 120 14.55 24.16 15.16
CA GLN A 120 13.85 25.29 14.52
C GLN A 120 12.62 24.84 13.72
N SER A 121 12.67 23.73 13.00
CA SER A 121 11.54 23.27 12.17
C SER A 121 10.34 22.75 12.97
N HIS A 122 10.55 22.18 14.16
CA HIS A 122 9.45 21.73 15.03
C HIS A 122 8.66 22.87 15.67
N SER A 123 9.30 24.03 15.89
CA SER A 123 8.68 25.17 16.58
C SER A 123 7.64 25.91 15.72
N HIS A 124 7.73 25.79 14.39
CA HIS A 124 6.82 26.49 13.46
C HIS A 124 5.65 25.63 12.95
N LEU A 125 5.76 24.30 12.98
CA LEU A 125 4.71 23.40 12.48
C LEU A 125 3.73 22.93 13.57
N CYS A 126 4.10 23.03 14.84
CA CYS A 126 3.23 22.71 15.96
C CYS A 126 3.01 23.94 16.84
N GLY A 127 2.03 24.78 16.48
CA GLY A 127 1.37 25.69 17.43
C GLY A 127 0.57 24.95 18.53
N VAL A 128 0.93 23.70 18.80
CA VAL A 128 0.46 22.89 19.91
C VAL A 128 1.66 22.76 20.83
N SER A 129 1.62 23.48 21.95
CA SER A 129 2.55 23.28 23.06
C SER A 129 2.42 21.81 23.50
N VAL A 130 3.35 20.97 23.06
CA VAL A 130 3.47 19.61 23.55
C VAL A 130 4.14 19.74 24.92
N ASN A 131 3.34 19.65 25.98
CA ASN A 131 3.88 19.51 27.33
C ASN A 131 4.83 18.30 27.33
N PRO A 132 6.03 18.40 27.93
CA PRO A 132 7.02 17.33 27.96
C PRO A 132 6.58 16.09 28.78
N MET A 133 5.32 16.02 29.21
CA MET A 133 4.76 14.91 30.00
C MET A 133 3.89 13.95 29.18
N ASP A 134 3.56 14.25 27.92
CA ASP A 134 2.70 13.41 27.06
C ASP A 134 3.46 12.66 25.95
N ALA A 135 4.77 12.44 26.11
CA ALA A 135 5.58 11.64 25.17
C ALA A 135 5.21 10.13 25.17
N ASN A 136 4.29 9.69 26.04
CA ASN A 136 3.92 8.28 26.20
C ASN A 136 2.83 7.79 25.23
N THR A 137 2.38 8.63 24.29
CA THR A 137 1.26 8.30 23.38
C THR A 137 1.66 8.24 21.90
N ASN A 138 2.89 7.86 21.58
CA ASN A 138 3.24 7.51 20.21
C ASN A 138 2.94 6.01 19.96
N PRO A 139 1.92 5.66 19.15
CA PRO A 139 1.51 4.27 18.93
C PRO A 139 2.60 3.41 18.28
N SER A 140 3.56 4.03 17.57
CA SER A 140 4.71 3.33 17.01
C SER A 140 5.67 2.84 18.10
N VAL A 141 5.82 3.56 19.22
CA VAL A 141 6.67 3.14 20.35
C VAL A 141 5.95 2.07 21.19
N GLN A 142 4.64 2.20 21.40
CA GLN A 142 3.85 1.20 22.13
C GLN A 142 3.76 -0.16 21.42
N ARG A 143 3.93 -0.21 20.09
CA ARG A 143 3.90 -1.47 19.33
C ARG A 143 5.06 -2.41 19.65
N TYR A 144 6.22 -1.88 20.10
CA TYR A 144 7.41 -2.69 20.41
C TYR A 144 7.49 -3.10 21.89
N GLY A 145 6.80 -2.41 22.81
CA GLY A 145 6.74 -2.79 24.23
C GLY A 145 5.85 -4.02 24.53
N ARG A 146 4.90 -4.36 23.64
CA ARG A 146 3.87 -5.38 23.92
C ARG A 146 4.12 -6.76 23.29
N LYS A 147 5.24 -6.98 22.59
CA LYS A 147 5.58 -8.28 21.95
C LYS A 147 6.75 -9.03 22.60
N LEU A 148 7.28 -8.53 23.73
CA LEU A 148 8.43 -9.13 24.43
C LEU A 148 8.08 -9.72 25.81
N LEU A 149 6.81 -10.01 26.06
CA LEU A 149 6.32 -10.81 27.19
C LEU A 149 5.72 -12.12 26.67
#